data_AF-A0A0Q3TCE3-F1
#
_entry.id   AF-A0A0Q3TCE3-F1
#
_cell.length_a   1.000
_cell.length_b   1.000
_cell.length_c   1.000
_cell.angle_alpha   90.00
_cell.angle_beta   90.00
_cell.angle_gamma   90.00
#
_symmetry.space_group_name_H-M   'P 1'
#
loop_
_entity.id
_entity.type
_entity.pdbx_description
1 polymer ?
#
loop_
_entity_poly.entity_id
_entity_poly.type
_entity_poly.pdbx_seq_one_letter_code
_entity_poly.pdbx_strand_id
1 'polypeptide(L)'
;MVDILLPRPLPGAMGEPSKRRPGLALCAGCGGRIQDPFLLRVSPDLEWHVACLKCAECGQPLDETCTCFLRDGKAYCKRDYSR
;
A
#
# COMPACT_ATOMS: atom_id res chain seq x y z
N MET A 1 -4.70 11.49 -4.50
CA MET A 1 -5.84 10.61 -4.15
C MET A 1 -5.26 9.22 -3.96
N VAL A 2 -5.59 8.56 -2.86
CA VAL A 2 -5.17 7.19 -2.58
C VAL A 2 -6.14 6.25 -3.27
N ASP A 3 -5.64 5.40 -4.15
CA ASP A 3 -6.44 4.45 -4.89
C ASP A 3 -6.41 3.09 -4.18
N ILE A 4 -7.58 2.55 -3.80
CA ILE A 4 -7.69 1.18 -3.30
C ILE A 4 -7.76 0.25 -4.50
N LEU A 5 -6.66 -0.44 -4.78
CA LEU A 5 -6.62 -1.46 -5.82
C LEU A 5 -7.17 -2.78 -5.23
N LEU A 6 -8.40 -3.13 -5.62
CA LEU A 6 -9.10 -4.40 -5.38
C LEU A 6 -8.41 -5.55 -6.17
N PRO A 7 -8.42 -6.83 -5.73
CA PRO A 7 -7.38 -7.77 -6.13
C PRO A 7 -7.41 -8.12 -7.61
N ARG A 8 -6.19 -8.28 -8.15
CA ARG A 8 -5.94 -9.01 -9.40
C ARG A 8 -6.62 -10.38 -9.28
N PRO A 9 -7.49 -10.79 -10.22
CA PRO A 9 -8.15 -12.08 -10.15
C PRO A 9 -7.07 -13.17 -10.13
N LEU A 10 -7.12 -14.05 -9.13
CA LEU A 10 -6.25 -15.23 -9.05
C LEU A 10 -6.59 -16.14 -10.24
N PRO A 11 -5.70 -16.36 -11.23
CA PRO A 11 -5.86 -17.51 -12.09
C PRO A 11 -5.59 -18.74 -11.21
N GLY A 12 -6.61 -19.59 -11.08
CA GLY A 12 -6.59 -20.72 -10.17
C GLY A 12 -5.51 -21.77 -10.48
N ALA A 13 -5.50 -22.79 -9.62
CA ALA A 13 -4.97 -24.12 -9.86
C ALA A 13 -3.45 -24.33 -9.74
N MET A 14 -3.07 -24.99 -8.64
CA MET A 14 -2.07 -26.08 -8.52
C MET A 14 -0.90 -26.13 -9.53
N GLY A 15 0.33 -26.03 -9.01
CA GLY A 15 1.56 -26.51 -9.67
C GLY A 15 2.85 -25.84 -9.17
N GLU A 16 3.72 -26.61 -8.52
CA GLU A 16 5.09 -26.28 -8.07
C GLU A 16 6.03 -25.91 -9.26
N PRO A 17 7.36 -25.70 -9.10
CA PRO A 17 8.13 -24.77 -8.27
C PRO A 17 8.99 -23.80 -9.12
N SER A 18 9.51 -22.72 -8.52
CA SER A 18 10.71 -21.99 -8.98
C SER A 18 10.72 -21.34 -10.39
N LYS A 19 9.97 -20.24 -10.62
CA LYS A 19 10.49 -19.08 -11.40
C LYS A 19 9.55 -17.88 -11.36
N ARG A 20 10.10 -16.74 -10.94
CA ARG A 20 9.72 -15.34 -11.26
C ARG A 20 8.22 -15.01 -11.24
N ARG A 21 7.70 -14.75 -10.04
CA ARG A 21 6.34 -14.24 -9.81
C ARG A 21 6.18 -12.82 -10.36
N PRO A 22 5.30 -12.57 -11.35
CA PRO A 22 5.11 -11.25 -11.94
C PRO A 22 4.34 -10.29 -11.00
N GLY A 23 5.01 -9.24 -10.54
CA GLY A 23 4.38 -8.07 -9.94
C GLY A 23 3.87 -8.28 -8.51
N LEU A 24 4.80 -8.47 -7.56
CA LEU A 24 4.49 -8.31 -6.14
C LEU A 24 4.67 -6.84 -5.79
N ALA A 25 3.54 -6.14 -5.64
CA ALA A 25 3.49 -4.81 -5.04
C ALA A 25 4.30 -4.82 -3.73
N LEU A 26 5.20 -3.86 -3.55
CA LEU A 26 6.04 -3.80 -2.34
C LEU A 26 5.54 -2.68 -1.46
N CYS A 27 5.25 -2.98 -0.20
CA CYS A 27 4.81 -1.98 0.74
C CYS A 27 5.96 -1.05 1.10
N ALA A 28 5.87 0.22 0.74
CA ALA A 28 6.92 1.19 1.07
C ALA A 28 7.01 1.49 2.57
N GLY A 29 5.99 1.15 3.36
CA GLY A 29 6.00 1.30 4.82
C GLY A 29 6.72 0.20 5.58
N CYS A 30 6.60 -1.05 5.13
CA CYS A 30 7.23 -2.19 5.82
C CYS A 30 8.33 -2.89 5.00
N GLY A 31 8.52 -2.52 3.73
CA GLY A 31 9.41 -3.20 2.78
C GLY A 31 8.95 -4.60 2.38
N GLY A 32 7.78 -5.03 2.86
CA GLY A 32 7.23 -6.37 2.65
C GLY A 32 6.48 -6.48 1.33
N ARG A 33 6.37 -7.69 0.80
CA ARG A 33 5.55 -7.97 -0.38
C ARG A 33 4.08 -7.94 0.01
N ILE A 34 3.30 -7.15 -0.71
CA ILE A 34 1.85 -7.08 -0.55
C ILE A 34 1.24 -8.30 -1.23
N GLN A 35 0.85 -9.26 -0.39
CA GLN A 35 0.08 -10.44 -0.79
C GLN A 35 -1.40 -10.30 -0.43
N ASP A 36 -1.77 -9.13 0.09
CA ASP A 36 -3.11 -8.84 0.57
C ASP A 36 -4.09 -8.70 -0.60
N PRO A 37 -5.35 -9.13 -0.45
CA PRO A 37 -6.39 -8.85 -1.42
C PRO A 37 -6.56 -7.34 -1.68
N PHE A 38 -6.26 -6.48 -0.71
CA PHE A 38 -6.41 -5.04 -0.86
C PHE A 38 -5.09 -4.31 -0.63
N LEU A 39 -4.75 -3.41 -1.55
CA LEU A 39 -3.58 -2.53 -1.42
C LEU A 39 -3.96 -1.09 -1.70
N LEU A 40 -3.27 -0.19 -1.00
CA LEU A 40 -3.42 1.25 -1.16
C LEU A 40 -2.28 1.77 -2.03
N ARG A 41 -2.64 2.45 -3.11
CA ARG A 41 -1.69 3.12 -3.99
C ARG A 41 -1.75 4.61 -3.76
N VAL A 42 -0.75 5.13 -3.05
CA VAL A 42 -0.64 6.56 -2.73
C VAL A 42 -0.02 7.34 -3.89
N SER A 43 0.87 6.68 -4.63
CA SER A 43 1.55 7.25 -5.79
C SER A 43 1.67 6.18 -6.86
N PRO A 44 1.81 6.56 -8.14
CA PRO A 44 1.99 5.59 -9.21
C PRO A 44 3.15 4.62 -8.95
N ASP A 45 4.14 5.04 -8.16
CA ASP A 45 5.32 4.26 -7.78
C ASP A 45 5.29 3.70 -6.34
N LEU A 46 4.33 4.11 -5.48
CA LEU A 46 4.28 3.66 -4.08
C LEU A 46 2.97 2.95 -3.74
N GLU A 47 3.14 1.69 -3.33
CA GLU A 47 2.10 0.80 -2.87
C GLU A 47 2.26 0.54 -1.37
N TRP A 48 1.14 0.37 -0.68
CA TRP A 48 1.08 0.21 0.76
C TRP A 48 0.01 -0.82 1.13
N HIS A 49 0.22 -1.54 2.23
CA HIS A 49 -0.87 -2.32 2.80
C HIS A 49 -1.94 -1.40 3.39
N VAL A 50 -3.19 -1.86 3.39
CA VAL A 50 -4.30 -1.20 4.09
C VAL A 50 -3.97 -0.94 5.56
N ALA A 51 -3.36 -1.92 6.24
CA ALA A 51 -2.93 -1.78 7.63
C ALA A 51 -1.61 -0.99 7.82
N CYS A 52 -0.79 -0.87 6.78
CA CYS A 52 0.49 -0.15 6.87
C CYS A 52 0.34 1.34 6.59
N LEU A 53 -0.61 1.74 5.73
CA LEU A 53 -0.83 3.13 5.38
C LEU A 53 -1.54 3.88 6.52
N LYS A 54 -0.76 4.32 7.49
CA LYS A 54 -1.21 5.11 8.63
C LYS A 54 -0.26 6.27 8.88
N CYS A 55 -0.83 7.33 9.43
CA CYS A 55 -0.13 8.53 9.86
C CYS A 55 0.98 8.17 10.86
N ALA A 56 2.23 8.54 10.58
CA ALA A 56 3.34 8.28 11.49
C ALA A 56 3.27 9.11 12.79
N GLU A 57 2.61 10.27 12.74
CA GLU A 57 2.44 11.18 13.88
C GLU A 57 1.25 10.77 14.76
N CYS A 58 0.11 10.56 14.11
CA CYS A 58 -1.18 10.38 14.76
C CYS A 58 -1.66 8.93 14.81
N GLY A 59 -0.99 8.01 14.10
CA GLY A 59 -1.35 6.59 14.02
C GLY A 59 -2.63 6.29 13.24
N GLN A 60 -3.34 7.30 12.76
CA GLN A 60 -4.64 7.14 12.10
C GLN A 60 -4.47 6.52 10.70
N PRO A 61 -5.27 5.50 10.34
CA PRO A 61 -5.26 4.93 9.00
C PRO A 61 -5.62 6.00 7.98
N LEU A 62 -4.87 6.01 6.88
CA LEU A 62 -5.06 6.92 5.76
C LEU A 62 -5.76 6.13 4.65
N ASP A 63 -7.08 6.03 4.75
CA ASP A 63 -7.92 5.35 3.76
C ASP A 63 -8.19 6.22 2.52
N GLU A 64 -8.86 5.63 1.52
CA GLU A 64 -9.32 6.23 0.25
C GLU A 64 -9.82 7.67 0.38
N THR A 65 -10.52 7.99 1.48
CA THR A 65 -11.18 9.29 1.65
C THR A 65 -10.23 10.39 2.11
N CYS A 66 -9.04 10.05 2.59
CA CYS A 66 -8.09 10.99 3.17
C CYS A 66 -6.93 11.34 2.21
N THR A 67 -6.63 12.63 2.07
CA THR A 67 -5.40 13.07 1.39
C THR A 67 -4.20 12.73 2.28
N CYS A 68 -3.43 11.72 1.91
CA CYS A 68 -2.18 11.38 2.57
C CYS A 68 -0.97 11.89 1.80
N PHE A 69 0.09 12.19 2.52
CA PHE A 69 1.34 12.70 1.99
C PHE A 69 2.48 11.79 2.43
N LEU A 70 3.42 11.53 1.53
CA LEU A 70 4.61 10.75 1.81
C LEU A 70 5.79 11.68 2.00
N ARG A 71 6.47 11.55 3.15
CA ARG A 71 7.68 12.31 3.46
C ARG A 71 8.70 11.37 4.10
N ASP A 72 9.89 11.27 3.52
CA ASP A 72 10.97 10.41 4.04
C ASP A 72 10.56 8.92 4.19
N GLY A 73 9.72 8.42 3.28
CA GLY A 73 9.19 7.05 3.36
C GLY A 73 8.12 6.84 4.45
N LYS A 74 7.67 7.90 5.13
CA LYS A 74 6.57 7.85 6.11
C LYS A 74 5.32 8.50 5.56
N ALA A 75 4.16 7.93 5.87
CA ALA A 75 2.86 8.48 5.51
C ALA A 75 2.37 9.46 6.59
N TYR A 76 1.90 10.62 6.16
CA TYR A 76 1.36 11.69 7.00
C TYR A 76 -0.05 12.04 6.53
N CYS A 77 -0.91 12.41 7.47
CA CYS A 77 -2.25 12.89 7.13
C CYS A 77 -2.20 14.36 6.68
N LYS A 78 -3.21 14.81 5.93
CA LYS A 78 -3.33 16.23 5.52
C LYS A 78 -3.16 17.20 6.69
N ARG A 79 -3.67 16.86 7.88
CA ARG A 79 -3.60 17.72 9.06
C ARG A 79 -2.17 17.91 9.53
N ASP A 80 -1.45 16.83 9.80
CA ASP A 80 -0.05 16.90 10.28
C ASP A 80 0.92 17.37 9.19
N TYR A 81 0.62 17.07 7.92
CA TYR A 81 1.42 17.56 6.80
C TYR A 81 1.29 19.08 6.59
N SER A 82 0.15 19.67 6.95
CA SER A 82 -0.11 21.11 6.76
C SER A 82 0.25 21.96 7.99
N ARG A 83 0.88 21.37 9.00
CA ARG A 83 1.24 22.01 10.27
C ARG A 83 2.70 22.45 10.27
#